data_AF-A0A2M7MZT7-F1
#
_entry.id   AF-A0A2M7MZT7-F1
#
_cell.length_a   1.000
_cell.length_b   1.000
_cell.length_c   1.000
_cell.angle_alpha   90.00
_cell.angle_beta   90.00
_cell.angle_gamma   90.00
#
_symmetry.space_group_name_H-M   'P 1'
#
loop_
_entity.id
_entity.type
_entity.pdbx_description
1 polymer ?
#
loop_
_entity_poly.entity_id
_entity_poly.type
_entity_poly.pdbx_seq_one_letter_code
_entity_poly.pdbx_strand_id
1 'polypeptide(L)' 'MESAVLISKSKTDLSILLTLAKKLGIVTHRLTSEEIEDMSLINAMKTGRTGEYIDVDKYLKKLRGK' A
#
# COMPACT_ATOMS: atom_id res chain seq x y z
N MET A 1 18.30 -8.53 4.53
CA MET A 1 17.75 -8.12 3.22
C MET A 1 17.02 -6.81 3.43
N GLU A 2 17.31 -5.82 2.61
CA GLU A 2 16.63 -4.52 2.64
C GLU A 2 15.79 -4.39 1.37
N SER A 3 14.62 -3.78 1.49
CA SER A 3 13.62 -3.70 0.43
C SER A 3 12.99 -2.32 0.41
N ALA A 4 12.77 -1.79 -0.80
CA ALA A 4 12.15 -0.49 -1.03
C ALA A 4 11.07 -0.61 -2.12
N VAL A 5 10.01 0.22 -2.01
CA VAL A 5 8.94 0.32 -3.00
C VAL A 5 9.08 1.63 -3.76
N LEU A 6 9.06 1.57 -5.09
CA LEU A 6 9.13 2.73 -5.96
C LEU A 6 7.76 3.04 -6.55
N ILE A 7 7.27 4.26 -6.35
CA ILE A 7 5.98 4.73 -6.89
C ILE A 7 6.27 5.97 -7.75
N SER A 8 5.79 5.96 -8.99
CA SER A 8 5.93 7.10 -9.91
C SER A 8 4.62 7.35 -10.66
N LYS A 9 4.33 8.62 -10.94
CA LYS A 9 3.22 9.03 -11.82
C LYS A 9 3.55 8.85 -13.30
N SER A 10 4.84 8.69 -13.64
CA SER A 10 5.35 8.51 -15.01
C SER A 10 5.75 7.05 -15.24
N LYS A 11 5.07 6.38 -16.18
CA LYS A 11 5.40 4.99 -16.56
C LYS A 11 6.79 4.90 -17.18
N THR A 12 7.21 5.92 -17.91
CA THR A 12 8.52 5.97 -18.58
C THR A 12 9.65 6.03 -17.58
N ASP A 13 9.58 6.94 -16.61
CA ASP A 13 10.66 7.12 -15.62
C ASP A 13 10.80 5.88 -14.74
N LEU A 14 9.69 5.27 -14.35
CA LEU A 14 9.69 4.03 -13.58
C LEU A 14 10.36 2.89 -14.38
N SER A 15 10.10 2.79 -15.68
CA SER A 15 10.71 1.78 -16.53
C SER A 15 12.23 1.92 -16.61
N ILE A 16 12.74 3.16 -16.70
CA ILE A 16 14.17 3.45 -16.70
C ILE A 16 14.82 3.02 -15.39
N LEU A 17 14.20 3.36 -14.25
CA LEU A 17 14.70 2.97 -12.93
C LEU A 17 14.75 1.45 -12.74
N LEU A 18 13.69 0.75 -13.13
CA LEU A 18 13.65 -0.71 -13.05
C LEU A 18 14.70 -1.38 -13.95
N THR A 19 14.95 -0.80 -15.13
CA THR A 19 15.99 -1.28 -16.04
C THR A 19 17.37 -1.10 -15.43
N LEU A 20 17.63 0.04 -14.79
CA LEU A 20 18.89 0.30 -14.08
C LEU A 20 19.07 -0.67 -12.91
N ALA A 21 18.04 -0.86 -12.07
CA ALA A 21 18.08 -1.80 -10.95
C ALA A 21 18.43 -3.23 -11.41
N LYS A 22 17.81 -3.68 -12.51
CA LYS A 22 18.12 -4.98 -13.11
C LYS A 22 19.59 -5.08 -13.57
N LYS A 23 20.15 -4.01 -14.15
CA LYS A 23 21.58 -3.97 -14.54
C LYS A 23 22.53 -4.01 -13.33
N LEU A 24 22.10 -3.50 -12.18
CA LEU A 24 22.84 -3.53 -10.93
C LEU A 24 22.71 -4.87 -10.18
N GLY A 25 21.98 -5.85 -10.73
CA GLY A 25 21.73 -7.14 -10.08
C GLY A 25 20.69 -7.07 -8.97
N ILE A 26 19.92 -5.98 -8.88
CA ILE A 26 18.85 -5.81 -7.90
C ILE A 26 17.59 -6.50 -8.43
N VAL A 27 16.97 -7.32 -7.59
CA VAL A 27 15.70 -7.98 -7.91
C VAL A 27 14.58 -6.93 -7.94
N THR A 28 13.83 -6.90 -9.04
CA THR A 28 12.69 -6.01 -9.22
C THR A 28 11.41 -6.82 -9.39
N HIS A 29 10.33 -6.41 -8.73
CA HIS A 29 8.99 -6.96 -8.89
C HIS A 29 8.01 -5.85 -9.25
N ARG A 30 7.07 -6.13 -10.18
CA ARG A 30 5.96 -5.22 -10.47
C ARG A 30 4.75 -5.70 -9.71
N LEU A 31 4.26 -4.86 -8.80
CA LEU A 31 3.10 -5.20 -7.98
C LEU A 31 1.84 -5.36 -8.84
N THR A 32 1.06 -6.39 -8.53
CA THR A 32 -0.30 -6.56 -9.05
C THR A 32 -1.26 -5.59 -8.37
N SER A 33 -2.45 -5.43 -8.93
CA SER A 33 -3.51 -4.63 -8.29
C SER A 33 -3.87 -5.16 -6.91
N GLU A 34 -3.95 -6.49 -6.75
CA GLU A 34 -4.24 -7.14 -5.46
C GLU A 34 -3.15 -6.83 -4.42
N GLU A 35 -1.86 -6.92 -4.80
CA GLU A 35 -0.76 -6.60 -3.90
C GLU A 35 -0.76 -5.11 -3.48
N ILE A 36 -1.17 -4.21 -4.38
CA ILE A 36 -1.33 -2.79 -4.08
C ILE A 36 -2.48 -2.57 -3.08
N GLU A 37 -3.62 -3.23 -3.28
CA GLU A 37 -4.77 -3.16 -2.39
C GLU A 37 -4.42 -3.67 -0.98
N ASP A 38 -3.73 -4.80 -0.88
CA ASP A 38 -3.26 -5.35 0.38
C ASP A 38 -2.31 -4.38 1.12
N MET A 39 -1.37 -3.76 0.40
CA MET A 39 -0.50 -2.72 0.96
C MET A 39 -1.29 -1.54 1.49
N SER A 40 -2.29 -1.07 0.73
CA SER A 40 -3.16 0.03 1.13
C SER A 40 -4.01 -0.34 2.36
N LEU A 41 -4.52 -1.58 2.43
CA LEU A 41 -5.28 -2.08 3.55
C LEU A 41 -4.45 -2.13 4.83
N ILE A 42 -3.21 -2.65 4.75
CA ILE A 42 -2.29 -2.67 5.90
C ILE A 42 -2.04 -1.26 6.41
N ASN A 43 -1.84 -0.28 5.52
CA ASN A 43 -1.65 1.11 5.92
C ASN A 43 -2.91 1.72 6.57
N ALA A 44 -4.10 1.42 6.05
CA ALA A 44 -5.37 1.83 6.64
C ALA A 44 -5.55 1.22 8.04
N MET A 45 -5.23 -0.07 8.21
CA MET A 45 -5.28 -0.74 9.50
C MET A 45 -4.30 -0.13 10.50
N LYS A 46 -3.06 0.16 10.09
CA LYS A 46 -2.07 0.83 10.95
C LYS A 46 -2.54 2.22 11.38
N THR A 47 -3.08 2.99 10.44
CA THR A 47 -3.58 4.35 10.71
C THR A 47 -4.83 4.32 11.59
N GLY A 48 -5.72 3.35 11.37
CA GLY A 48 -6.97 3.20 12.12
C GLY A 48 -6.81 2.50 13.47
N ARG A 49 -5.62 1.97 13.79
CA ARG A 49 -5.36 1.29 15.06
C ARG A 49 -5.19 2.32 16.17
N THR A 50 -6.29 2.66 16.84
CA THR A 50 -6.31 3.59 17.98
C THR A 50 -6.08 2.89 19.33
N GLY A 51 -6.17 1.55 19.38
CA GLY A 51 -6.11 0.78 20.62
C GLY A 51 -7.38 0.86 21.47
N GLU A 52 -8.37 1.64 21.03
CA GLU A 52 -9.67 1.78 21.68
C GLU A 52 -10.65 0.72 21.18
N TYR A 53 -11.48 0.22 22.07
CA TYR A 53 -12.56 -0.69 21.70
C TYR A 53 -13.65 0.09 20.96
N ILE A 54 -14.02 -0.38 19.76
CA ILE A 54 -15.10 0.22 18.99
C ILE A 54 -16.42 -0.35 19.49
N ASP A 55 -17.29 0.52 20.00
CA ASP A 55 -18.71 0.20 20.20
C ASP A 55 -19.35 -0.02 18.82
N VAL A 56 -19.63 -1.29 18.53
CA VAL A 56 -20.13 -1.75 17.24
C VAL A 56 -21.45 -1.08 16.88
N ASP A 57 -22.36 -0.94 17.84
CA ASP A 57 -23.69 -0.36 17.61
C ASP A 57 -23.59 1.13 17.28
N LYS A 58 -22.75 1.87 18.02
CA LYS A 58 -22.49 3.29 17.74
C LYS A 58 -21.83 3.50 16.38
N TYR A 59 -20.88 2.64 16.02
CA TYR A 59 -20.18 2.72 14.74
C TYR A 59 -21.12 2.42 13.56
N LEU A 60 -21.95 1.38 13.67
CA LEU A 60 -22.91 1.02 12.62
C LEU A 60 -24.01 2.07 12.42
N LYS A 61 -24.46 2.75 13.49
CA LYS A 61 -25.38 3.89 13.37
C LYS A 61 -24.77 5.02 12.55
N LYS A 62 -23.53 5.40 12.88
CA LYS A 62 -22.76 6.44 12.15
C LYS A 62 -22.61 6.13 10.66
N LEU A 63 -22.32 4.87 10.31
CA LEU A 63 -22.21 4.43 8.90
C LEU A 63 -23.54 4.50 8.13
N ARG A 64 -24.66 4.29 8.81
CA ARG A 64 -26.00 4.33 8.21
C ARG A 64 -26.55 5.75 8.03
N GLY A 65 -25.80 6.78 8.40
CA GLY A 65 -26.23 8.18 8.27
C GLY A 65 -27.41 8.57 9.17
N LYS A 66 -27.59 7.86 10.30
CA LYS A 66 -28.59 8.18 11.34
C LYS A 66 -27.91 8.54 12.65
#